data_AF-A0A2B4S1Q4-F1
#
_entry.id   AF-A0A2B4S1Q4-F1
#
_cell.length_a   1.000
_cell.length_b   1.000
_cell.length_c   1.000
_cell.angle_alpha   90.00
_cell.angle_beta   90.00
_cell.angle_gamma   90.00
#
_symmetry.space_group_name_H-M   'P 1'
#
loop_
_entity.id
_entity.type
_entity.pdbx_description
1 polymer ?
#
loop_
_entity_poly.entity_id
_entity_poly.type
_entity_poly.pdbx_seq_one_letter_code
_entity_poly.pdbx_strand_id
1 'polypeptide(L)'
;MDCTKRQGLMLILVLSFSLCSLADGACVQEESGGPVHCCDQRDHGGPLHCCGGRNSSCGMEDYVHNTICYCDEFCESARDCCPDFESVKRPCGWGNVKRDCVVSTWSDWGPCNPRCGLGVRQRTRTVAFRPINGGKECPPLIENSGCFRQLCGGRELGFARILPHKFKKDRAPSVWDKILPAPKEEVKTTKAPKRPSYCINYKVYYKHPHCKNTWADKLDPLKPICVECQHDAMNKHGKCKGQGLFGDVTLWEAVDLKSCYGGWLKIGPKIPNCTCENEQFNNFIFI
;
A
#
# COMPACT_ATOMS: atom_id res chain seq x y z
N MET A 1 -31.40 38.00 21.30
CA MET A 1 -32.07 39.31 21.14
C MET A 1 -32.77 39.28 19.80
N ASP A 2 -34.02 39.71 19.74
CA ASP A 2 -34.88 39.61 18.55
C ASP A 2 -34.51 40.56 17.41
N CYS A 3 -34.83 40.14 16.19
CA CYS A 3 -35.43 41.02 15.20
C CYS A 3 -36.43 40.24 14.34
N THR A 4 -37.52 40.88 13.89
CA THR A 4 -38.80 40.19 13.64
C THR A 4 -39.25 40.11 12.16
N LYS A 5 -39.71 38.90 11.78
CA LYS A 5 -41.01 38.65 11.11
C LYS A 5 -41.27 39.26 9.70
N ARG A 6 -41.29 38.40 8.66
CA ARG A 6 -42.47 38.31 7.77
C ARG A 6 -42.67 36.97 7.02
N GLN A 7 -43.77 36.31 7.37
CA GLN A 7 -44.67 35.41 6.63
C GLN A 7 -44.26 34.83 5.25
N GLY A 8 -44.32 33.50 5.14
CA GLY A 8 -44.51 32.74 3.89
C GLY A 8 -44.77 31.26 4.23
N LEU A 9 -45.95 30.71 3.88
CA LEU A 9 -46.37 29.36 4.31
C LEU A 9 -46.67 28.47 3.09
N MET A 10 -45.95 27.36 2.95
CA MET A 10 -46.37 26.20 2.15
C MET A 10 -45.60 24.94 2.58
N LEU A 11 -46.31 23.82 2.75
CA LEU A 11 -45.70 22.50 2.95
C LEU A 11 -45.63 21.76 1.61
N ILE A 12 -44.45 21.30 1.21
CA ILE A 12 -44.30 20.12 0.35
C ILE A 12 -43.18 19.25 0.94
N LEU A 13 -43.50 17.98 1.21
CA LEU A 13 -42.53 16.96 1.59
C LEU A 13 -41.86 16.40 0.34
N VAL A 14 -40.53 16.46 0.28
CA VAL A 14 -39.73 15.67 -0.66
C VAL A 14 -38.58 15.03 0.12
N LEU A 15 -38.50 13.69 0.08
CA LEU A 15 -37.36 12.94 0.61
C LEU A 15 -36.18 13.09 -0.36
N SER A 16 -35.07 13.66 0.10
CA SER A 16 -33.80 13.70 -0.61
C SER A 16 -32.66 13.22 0.29
N PHE A 17 -31.64 12.64 -0.34
CA PHE A 17 -30.56 11.94 0.36
C PHE A 17 -29.62 12.91 1.08
N SER A 18 -29.17 12.56 2.27
CA SER A 18 -28.03 13.21 2.92
C SER A 18 -26.74 12.91 2.15
N LEU A 19 -26.48 13.72 1.12
CA LEU A 19 -25.11 13.98 0.70
C LEU A 19 -24.35 14.55 1.90
N CYS A 20 -23.16 14.01 2.17
CA CYS A 20 -22.30 14.55 3.20
C CYS A 20 -21.68 15.83 2.65
N SER A 21 -22.04 17.00 3.21
CA SER A 21 -21.41 18.26 2.82
C SER A 21 -19.91 18.18 3.09
N LEU A 22 -19.14 18.16 2.00
CA LEU A 22 -17.80 18.74 2.00
C LEU A 22 -17.94 20.23 2.34
N ALA A 23 -16.91 20.80 2.96
CA ALA A 23 -17.00 22.04 3.72
C ALA A 23 -17.72 23.18 2.96
N ASP A 24 -18.64 23.87 3.65
CA ASP A 24 -19.29 25.09 3.17
C ASP A 24 -18.25 26.23 3.05
N GLY A 25 -17.52 26.24 1.94
CA GLY A 25 -16.36 27.09 1.69
C GLY A 25 -15.90 27.01 0.24
N ALA A 26 -16.67 27.62 -0.66
CA ALA A 26 -16.30 27.78 -2.07
C ALA A 26 -15.62 29.14 -2.31
N CYS A 27 -14.71 29.23 -3.29
CA CYS A 27 -14.08 30.50 -3.63
C CYS A 27 -15.07 31.41 -4.38
N VAL A 28 -15.51 32.50 -3.74
CA VAL A 28 -16.44 33.45 -4.36
C VAL A 28 -15.68 34.42 -5.26
N GLN A 29 -16.26 34.73 -6.42
CA GLN A 29 -15.81 35.82 -7.29
C GLN A 29 -16.62 37.07 -6.94
N GLU A 30 -15.96 38.23 -6.77
CA GLU A 30 -16.69 39.49 -6.63
C GLU A 30 -17.47 39.82 -7.91
N GLU A 31 -18.70 40.34 -7.77
CA GLU A 31 -19.53 40.83 -8.89
C GLU A 31 -18.86 41.96 -9.70
N SER A 32 -17.80 42.57 -9.14
CA SER A 32 -16.93 43.58 -9.76
C SER A 32 -16.04 43.02 -10.88
N GLY A 33 -15.88 41.69 -10.98
CA GLY A 33 -14.86 41.06 -11.81
C GLY A 33 -13.45 41.08 -11.19
N GLY A 34 -13.36 41.29 -9.88
CA GLY A 34 -12.11 41.29 -9.11
C GLY A 34 -11.40 39.92 -9.05
N PRO A 35 -10.18 39.89 -8.48
CA PRO A 35 -9.46 38.65 -8.20
C PRO A 35 -10.24 37.74 -7.24
N VAL A 36 -10.00 36.42 -7.33
CA VAL A 36 -10.68 35.40 -6.52
C VAL A 36 -9.85 35.13 -5.25
N HIS A 37 -10.47 35.29 -4.08
CA HIS A 37 -9.83 35.16 -2.77
C HIS A 37 -10.27 33.85 -2.07
N CYS A 38 -9.47 32.79 -2.21
CA CYS A 38 -9.73 31.48 -1.59
C CYS A 38 -9.07 31.35 -0.20
N CYS A 39 -7.79 31.72 -0.10
CA CYS A 39 -6.98 31.59 1.11
C CYS A 39 -7.05 32.86 1.97
N ASP A 40 -7.21 34.01 1.32
CA ASP A 40 -7.29 35.33 1.91
C ASP A 40 -8.73 35.69 2.30
N GLN A 41 -9.35 34.85 3.14
CA GLN A 41 -10.78 34.91 3.49
C GLN A 41 -11.21 36.20 4.22
N ARG A 42 -10.29 37.15 4.44
CA ARG A 42 -10.50 38.40 5.19
C ARG A 42 -11.54 39.31 4.54
N ASP A 43 -11.56 39.41 3.22
CA ASP A 43 -12.51 40.26 2.48
C ASP A 43 -13.93 39.63 2.41
N HIS A 44 -14.08 38.39 2.87
CA HIS A 44 -15.37 37.71 3.07
C HIS A 44 -15.69 37.47 4.56
N GLY A 45 -14.97 38.16 5.47
CA GLY A 45 -15.22 38.13 6.91
C GLY A 45 -14.63 36.94 7.68
N GLY A 46 -13.82 36.11 7.02
CA GLY A 46 -13.11 34.97 7.61
C GLY A 46 -11.70 35.30 8.11
N PRO A 47 -11.10 34.44 8.95
CA PRO A 47 -9.69 34.51 9.29
C PRO A 47 -8.80 34.03 8.13
N LEU A 48 -7.57 34.56 8.04
CA LEU A 48 -6.55 34.10 7.09
C LEU A 48 -6.30 32.59 7.21
N HIS A 49 -6.37 31.85 6.10
CA HIS A 49 -6.38 30.39 6.12
C HIS A 49 -4.98 29.76 5.92
N CYS A 50 -4.25 29.53 7.02
CA CYS A 50 -2.85 29.06 6.99
C CYS A 50 -2.68 27.57 7.37
N CYS A 51 -2.63 26.67 6.38
CA CYS A 51 -2.37 25.24 6.53
C CYS A 51 -0.89 24.84 6.31
N GLY A 52 -0.13 24.70 7.40
CA GLY A 52 1.29 24.32 7.33
C GLY A 52 1.54 22.91 6.77
N GLY A 53 2.51 22.79 5.86
CA GLY A 53 2.91 21.53 5.22
C GLY A 53 1.92 21.06 4.14
N ARG A 54 1.83 19.73 3.95
CA ARG A 54 0.89 19.12 3.01
C ARG A 54 -0.38 18.69 3.75
N ASN A 55 -1.51 19.31 3.44
CA ASN A 55 -2.79 19.16 4.11
C ASN A 55 -3.93 19.09 3.08
N SER A 56 -4.30 17.87 2.66
CA SER A 56 -5.39 17.65 1.71
C SER A 56 -6.80 17.93 2.28
N SER A 57 -6.93 18.35 3.54
CA SER A 57 -8.16 18.92 4.10
C SER A 57 -8.22 20.45 3.97
N CYS A 58 -7.19 21.07 3.38
CA CYS A 58 -7.09 22.50 3.12
C CYS A 58 -7.36 22.85 1.65
N GLY A 59 -8.35 22.17 1.07
CA GLY A 59 -8.76 22.32 -0.32
C GLY A 59 -10.02 23.18 -0.45
N MET A 60 -10.06 24.02 -1.47
CA MET A 60 -11.21 24.85 -1.86
C MET A 60 -11.61 24.49 -3.29
N GLU A 61 -12.89 24.64 -3.65
CA GLU A 61 -13.33 24.50 -5.05
C GLU A 61 -13.03 25.79 -5.84
N ASP A 62 -12.20 25.68 -6.88
CA ASP A 62 -11.89 26.75 -7.81
C ASP A 62 -12.80 26.68 -9.05
N TYR A 63 -13.76 27.61 -9.13
CA TYR A 63 -14.69 27.74 -10.26
C TYR A 63 -14.02 28.14 -11.58
N VAL A 64 -12.81 28.73 -11.56
CA VAL A 64 -12.11 29.17 -12.79
C VAL A 64 -11.60 27.96 -13.57
N HIS A 65 -11.11 26.94 -12.87
CA HIS A 65 -10.55 25.73 -13.46
C HIS A 65 -11.45 24.48 -13.29
N ASN A 66 -12.52 24.59 -12.49
CA ASN A 66 -13.40 23.48 -12.09
C ASN A 66 -12.62 22.31 -11.47
N THR A 67 -11.71 22.65 -10.55
CA THR A 67 -10.80 21.74 -9.83
C THR A 67 -10.65 22.15 -8.37
N ILE A 68 -10.22 21.23 -7.50
CA ILE A 68 -9.83 21.58 -6.13
C ILE A 68 -8.44 22.22 -6.17
N CYS A 69 -8.33 23.42 -5.60
CA CYS A 69 -7.07 24.08 -5.30
C CYS A 69 -6.77 23.99 -3.80
N TYR A 70 -5.51 24.20 -3.38
CA TYR A 70 -5.09 24.12 -1.98
C TYR A 70 -4.48 25.41 -1.45
N CYS A 71 -4.81 25.73 -0.20
CA CYS A 71 -4.19 26.79 0.60
C CYS A 71 -3.12 26.21 1.55
N ASP A 72 -2.49 25.10 1.13
CA ASP A 72 -1.45 24.41 1.90
C ASP A 72 -0.04 24.80 1.44
N GLU A 73 0.92 24.60 2.34
CA GLU A 73 2.32 24.98 2.14
C GLU A 73 3.12 23.91 1.36
N PHE A 74 2.43 23.03 0.62
CA PHE A 74 2.99 22.09 -0.36
C PHE A 74 2.52 22.41 -1.80
N CYS A 75 1.48 23.23 -1.97
CA CYS A 75 0.82 23.48 -3.26
C CYS A 75 1.78 23.95 -4.37
N GLU A 76 2.83 24.73 -4.07
CA GLU A 76 3.83 25.15 -5.07
C GLU A 76 4.59 23.94 -5.68
N SER A 77 4.71 22.86 -4.93
CA SER A 77 5.41 21.64 -5.33
C SER A 77 4.50 20.64 -6.05
N ALA A 78 3.19 20.68 -5.79
CA ALA A 78 2.17 19.90 -6.51
C ALA A 78 1.58 20.63 -7.74
N ARG A 79 1.69 21.97 -7.76
CA ARG A 79 1.13 22.91 -8.76
C ARG A 79 -0.40 23.01 -8.75
N ASP A 80 -0.97 22.99 -7.56
CA ASP A 80 -2.41 23.04 -7.28
C ASP A 80 -2.78 24.15 -6.27
N CYS A 81 -1.97 25.21 -6.18
CA CYS A 81 -2.26 26.39 -5.36
C CYS A 81 -3.54 27.11 -5.80
N CYS A 82 -4.29 27.66 -4.84
CA CYS A 82 -5.38 28.60 -5.15
C CYS A 82 -4.86 29.94 -5.72
N PRO A 83 -5.69 30.69 -6.49
CA PRO A 83 -5.24 31.87 -7.24
C PRO A 83 -4.57 32.97 -6.40
N ASP A 84 -5.00 33.15 -5.15
CA ASP A 84 -4.50 34.15 -4.20
C ASP A 84 -3.38 33.66 -3.27
N PHE A 85 -2.87 32.42 -3.45
CA PHE A 85 -1.86 31.84 -2.58
C PHE A 85 -0.63 32.76 -2.35
N GLU A 86 -0.18 33.48 -3.38
CA GLU A 86 1.00 34.36 -3.27
C GLU A 86 0.75 35.61 -2.40
N SER A 87 -0.51 36.07 -2.22
CA SER A 87 -0.81 37.18 -1.30
C SER A 87 -0.73 36.72 0.16
N VAL A 88 -1.20 35.51 0.46
CA VAL A 88 -1.23 34.94 1.83
C VAL A 88 0.08 34.33 2.27
N LYS A 89 0.95 33.91 1.33
CA LYS A 89 2.23 33.24 1.57
C LYS A 89 3.13 33.94 2.59
N ARG A 90 3.27 35.27 2.50
CA ARG A 90 4.03 36.08 3.48
C ARG A 90 3.28 36.22 4.82
N PRO A 91 1.99 36.60 4.85
CA PRO A 91 1.16 36.58 6.07
C PRO A 91 1.14 35.25 6.84
N CYS A 92 1.08 34.10 6.17
CA CYS A 92 1.12 32.77 6.81
C CYS A 92 2.52 32.37 7.29
N GLY A 93 3.57 32.86 6.62
CA GLY A 93 4.94 32.75 7.09
C GLY A 93 5.88 31.90 6.24
N TRP A 94 5.55 31.59 4.98
CA TRP A 94 6.46 30.89 4.07
C TRP A 94 7.29 31.88 3.24
N GLY A 95 8.17 31.33 2.41
CA GLY A 95 9.42 32.00 2.06
C GLY A 95 10.46 31.98 3.19
N ASN A 96 10.05 31.77 4.45
CA ASN A 96 10.95 31.30 5.51
C ASN A 96 11.51 29.91 5.16
N VAL A 97 12.69 29.60 5.70
CA VAL A 97 13.60 28.54 5.22
C VAL A 97 12.91 27.17 5.03
N LYS A 98 12.65 26.83 3.77
CA LYS A 98 12.29 25.47 3.31
C LYS A 98 13.32 24.46 3.78
N ARG A 99 12.85 23.39 4.43
CA ARG A 99 13.72 22.34 4.98
C ARG A 99 13.16 20.98 4.64
N ASP A 100 13.91 20.21 3.86
CA ASP A 100 13.64 18.80 3.63
C ASP A 100 13.75 18.00 4.94
N CYS A 101 13.07 16.86 5.02
CA CYS A 101 13.15 16.01 6.20
C CYS A 101 14.57 15.50 6.46
N VAL A 102 15.08 15.75 7.67
CA VAL A 102 16.39 15.26 8.13
C VAL A 102 16.16 14.02 8.99
N VAL A 103 16.85 12.93 8.68
CA VAL A 103 16.79 11.66 9.40
C VAL A 103 18.14 11.33 10.03
N SER A 104 18.13 10.51 11.08
CA SER A 104 19.36 10.01 11.71
C SER A 104 20.16 9.12 10.77
N THR A 105 21.40 8.82 11.17
CA THR A 105 22.09 7.62 10.69
C THR A 105 21.24 6.37 10.95
N TRP A 106 21.48 5.32 10.16
CA TRP A 106 20.89 4.01 10.41
C TRP A 106 21.43 3.41 11.71
N SER A 107 20.58 2.66 12.41
CA SER A 107 21.00 1.69 13.41
C SER A 107 21.89 0.60 12.79
N ASP A 108 22.59 -0.13 13.64
CA ASP A 108 23.10 -1.44 13.28
C ASP A 108 22.00 -2.38 12.78
N TRP A 109 22.41 -3.40 12.03
CA TRP A 109 21.51 -4.46 11.58
C TRP A 109 21.05 -5.32 12.76
N GLY A 110 19.74 -5.42 12.93
CA GLY A 110 19.13 -6.41 13.82
C GLY A 110 19.43 -7.86 13.39
N PRO A 111 19.14 -8.83 14.27
CA PRO A 111 19.39 -10.25 13.97
C PRO A 111 18.58 -10.72 12.76
N CYS A 112 19.15 -11.67 11.99
CA CYS A 112 18.43 -12.37 10.94
C CYS A 112 17.28 -13.21 11.54
N ASN A 113 16.07 -13.09 10.95
CA ASN A 113 14.88 -13.88 11.24
C ASN A 113 14.45 -14.61 9.95
N PRO A 114 14.31 -15.95 9.93
CA PRO A 114 14.63 -16.92 10.98
C PRO A 114 16.10 -16.94 11.43
N ARG A 115 16.35 -17.56 12.59
CA ARG A 115 17.70 -17.75 13.16
C ARG A 115 18.59 -18.73 12.37
N CYS A 116 18.05 -19.38 11.34
CA CYS A 116 18.72 -20.31 10.44
C CYS A 116 18.17 -20.14 9.02
N GLY A 117 18.89 -20.65 8.01
CA GLY A 117 18.45 -20.65 6.60
C GLY A 117 18.48 -19.26 5.95
N LEU A 118 17.58 -19.05 4.99
CA LEU A 118 17.32 -17.74 4.36
C LEU A 118 16.28 -16.98 5.18
N GLY A 119 16.57 -15.72 5.49
CA GLY A 119 15.71 -14.85 6.26
C GLY A 119 15.96 -13.37 5.96
N VAL A 120 15.47 -12.51 6.85
CA VAL A 120 15.51 -11.05 6.72
C VAL A 120 16.08 -10.45 8.00
N ARG A 121 16.92 -9.43 7.84
CA ARG A 121 17.38 -8.54 8.91
C ARG A 121 16.88 -7.13 8.65
N GLN A 122 16.57 -6.41 9.71
CA GLN A 122 15.97 -5.08 9.69
C GLN A 122 16.94 -4.08 10.33
N ARG A 123 16.98 -2.84 9.84
CA ARG A 123 17.55 -1.69 10.54
C ARG A 123 16.62 -0.48 10.46
N THR A 124 16.75 0.46 11.37
CA THR A 124 15.84 1.61 11.51
C THR A 124 16.61 2.92 11.66
N ARG A 125 15.93 4.04 11.41
CA ARG A 125 16.41 5.39 11.68
C ARG A 125 15.25 6.29 12.09
N THR A 126 15.52 7.35 12.83
CA THR A 126 14.50 8.30 13.31
C THR A 126 14.48 9.57 12.46
N VAL A 127 13.39 10.32 12.56
CA VAL A 127 13.32 11.69 12.02
C VAL A 127 13.95 12.63 13.04
N ALA A 128 15.03 13.31 12.66
CA ALA A 128 15.70 14.34 13.47
C ALA A 128 15.00 15.70 13.30
N PHE A 129 14.63 16.06 12.06
CA PHE A 129 13.79 17.21 11.76
C PHE A 129 12.72 16.83 10.73
N ARG A 130 11.45 17.09 11.06
CA ARG A 130 10.34 16.97 10.10
C ARG A 130 10.50 18.00 8.98
N PRO A 131 9.95 17.74 7.78
CA PRO A 131 9.97 18.74 6.72
C PRO A 131 9.09 19.93 7.10
N ILE A 132 9.49 21.12 6.67
CA ILE A 132 8.72 22.36 6.80
C ILE A 132 8.74 23.15 5.47
N ASN A 133 7.71 23.97 5.27
CA ASN A 133 7.57 24.93 4.18
C ASN A 133 7.83 24.28 2.79
N GLY A 134 7.00 23.28 2.45
CA GLY A 134 7.10 22.50 1.20
C GLY A 134 8.32 21.58 1.08
N GLY A 135 9.10 21.38 2.15
CA GLY A 135 10.27 20.48 2.17
C GLY A 135 9.94 19.02 1.81
N LYS A 136 10.90 18.31 1.21
CA LYS A 136 10.73 16.90 0.80
C LYS A 136 10.37 16.00 2.00
N GLU A 137 9.39 15.12 1.77
CA GLU A 137 8.97 14.08 2.73
C GLU A 137 10.13 13.18 3.18
N CYS A 138 9.98 12.54 4.35
CA CYS A 138 11.02 11.72 4.94
C CYS A 138 11.32 10.46 4.10
N PRO A 139 12.60 10.16 3.81
CA PRO A 139 12.96 8.90 3.17
C PRO A 139 12.67 7.70 4.11
N PRO A 140 12.57 6.46 3.60
CA PRO A 140 12.18 5.30 4.38
C PRO A 140 12.94 5.16 5.71
N LEU A 141 12.21 5.03 6.82
CA LEU A 141 12.74 4.94 8.18
C LEU A 141 13.09 3.50 8.60
N ILE A 142 12.73 2.53 7.77
CA ILE A 142 12.99 1.09 7.92
C ILE A 142 13.68 0.61 6.65
N GLU A 143 14.72 -0.22 6.79
CA GLU A 143 15.35 -0.94 5.70
C GLU A 143 15.41 -2.44 6.03
N ASN A 144 15.08 -3.28 5.05
CA ASN A 144 15.10 -4.73 5.16
C ASN A 144 16.12 -5.30 4.17
N SER A 145 17.00 -6.17 4.64
CA SER A 145 18.04 -6.83 3.85
C SER A 145 17.91 -8.35 4.00
N GLY A 146 18.01 -9.07 2.89
CA GLY A 146 18.09 -10.53 2.91
C GLY A 146 19.36 -10.98 3.64
N CYS A 147 19.25 -12.06 4.40
CA CYS A 147 20.36 -12.65 5.13
C CYS A 147 20.31 -14.18 5.09
N PHE A 148 21.49 -14.78 5.28
CA PHE A 148 21.67 -16.22 5.34
C PHE A 148 22.43 -16.58 6.62
N ARG A 149 22.01 -17.65 7.29
CA ARG A 149 22.74 -18.30 8.38
C ARG A 149 22.83 -19.81 8.09
N GLN A 150 23.38 -20.58 9.02
CA GLN A 150 23.44 -22.05 8.96
C GLN A 150 22.09 -22.70 8.55
N LEU A 151 22.14 -23.86 7.89
CA LEU A 151 20.93 -24.57 7.44
C LEU A 151 19.97 -24.90 8.60
N CYS A 152 18.67 -24.70 8.40
CA CYS A 152 17.65 -25.18 9.34
C CYS A 152 17.50 -26.71 9.24
N GLY A 153 18.22 -27.47 10.08
CA GLY A 153 18.04 -28.93 10.21
C GLY A 153 18.17 -29.71 8.89
N GLY A 154 18.97 -29.21 7.94
CA GLY A 154 19.16 -29.82 6.62
C GLY A 154 17.95 -29.76 5.68
N ARG A 155 16.94 -28.91 5.89
CA ARG A 155 15.74 -28.84 5.04
C ARG A 155 15.30 -27.41 4.68
N GLU A 156 14.83 -27.26 3.43
CA GLU A 156 14.12 -26.10 2.89
C GLU A 156 14.84 -24.73 2.98
N LEU A 157 15.89 -24.56 2.18
CA LEU A 157 16.26 -23.22 1.69
C LEU A 157 15.38 -22.85 0.48
N GLY A 158 14.73 -21.69 0.54
CA GLY A 158 14.11 -21.11 -0.65
C GLY A 158 13.14 -19.98 -0.39
N PHE A 159 13.09 -19.08 -1.37
CA PHE A 159 11.96 -18.19 -1.61
C PHE A 159 10.70 -19.03 -1.88
N ALA A 160 9.57 -18.62 -1.33
CA ALA A 160 8.26 -19.09 -1.72
C ALA A 160 7.88 -18.46 -3.07
N ARG A 161 7.78 -19.29 -4.11
CA ARG A 161 7.37 -18.83 -5.43
C ARG A 161 5.84 -18.87 -5.50
N ILE A 162 5.23 -17.73 -5.82
CA ILE A 162 3.77 -17.58 -5.80
C ILE A 162 3.21 -17.05 -7.12
N LEU A 163 1.96 -17.45 -7.41
CA LEU A 163 1.09 -16.77 -8.36
C LEU A 163 -0.27 -16.46 -7.69
N PRO A 164 -0.92 -15.34 -8.05
CA PRO A 164 -2.30 -15.04 -7.65
C PRO A 164 -3.27 -16.20 -7.92
N HIS A 165 -4.22 -16.45 -7.02
CA HIS A 165 -5.11 -17.62 -7.07
C HIS A 165 -5.89 -17.78 -8.38
N LYS A 166 -6.16 -16.69 -9.13
CA LYS A 166 -6.75 -16.75 -10.49
C LYS A 166 -5.98 -17.67 -11.48
N PHE A 167 -4.71 -17.96 -11.21
CA PHE A 167 -3.87 -18.90 -11.96
C PHE A 167 -3.99 -20.36 -11.49
N LYS A 168 -4.91 -20.68 -10.58
CA LYS A 168 -5.25 -22.05 -10.13
C LYS A 168 -5.91 -22.91 -11.21
N LYS A 169 -6.49 -22.29 -12.25
CA LYS A 169 -7.10 -22.99 -13.41
C LYS A 169 -6.19 -24.14 -13.84
N ASP A 170 -6.78 -25.33 -13.94
CA ASP A 170 -6.08 -26.56 -13.57
C ASP A 170 -4.68 -26.74 -14.17
N ARG A 171 -3.73 -27.19 -13.36
CA ARG A 171 -2.51 -27.87 -13.83
C ARG A 171 -2.81 -29.24 -14.47
N ALA A 172 -4.05 -29.49 -14.88
CA ALA A 172 -4.39 -30.58 -15.78
C ALA A 172 -3.60 -30.36 -17.08
N PRO A 173 -2.98 -31.40 -17.66
CA PRO A 173 -2.15 -31.23 -18.85
C PRO A 173 -3.00 -30.64 -19.97
N SER A 174 -2.60 -29.46 -20.43
CA SER A 174 -3.24 -28.77 -21.53
C SER A 174 -3.10 -29.59 -22.82
N VAL A 175 -3.85 -29.21 -23.85
CA VAL A 175 -3.67 -29.80 -25.19
C VAL A 175 -2.24 -29.59 -25.69
N TRP A 176 -1.58 -28.50 -25.27
CA TRP A 176 -0.23 -28.11 -25.66
C TRP A 176 0.88 -28.87 -24.90
N ASP A 177 0.61 -29.36 -23.68
CA ASP A 177 1.55 -30.22 -22.93
C ASP A 177 1.75 -31.60 -23.58
N LYS A 178 0.91 -31.96 -24.57
CA LYS A 178 1.07 -33.15 -25.42
C LYS A 178 1.87 -32.88 -26.71
N ILE A 179 2.18 -31.62 -27.00
CA ILE A 179 2.83 -31.16 -28.24
C ILE A 179 4.30 -30.82 -27.98
N LEU A 180 4.66 -30.42 -26.75
CA LEU A 180 6.05 -30.35 -26.33
C LEU A 180 6.68 -31.75 -26.32
N PRO A 181 7.86 -31.95 -26.94
CA PRO A 181 8.60 -33.21 -26.81
C PRO A 181 8.91 -33.47 -25.33
N ALA A 182 8.47 -34.62 -24.82
CA ALA A 182 8.77 -35.00 -23.44
C ALA A 182 10.30 -35.01 -23.22
N PRO A 183 10.80 -34.45 -22.11
CA PRO A 183 12.21 -34.57 -21.75
C PRO A 183 12.63 -36.04 -21.75
N LYS A 184 13.82 -36.34 -22.28
CA LYS A 184 14.35 -37.71 -22.40
C LYS A 184 14.85 -38.29 -21.06
N GLU A 185 14.11 -38.09 -19.99
CA GLU A 185 14.23 -38.87 -18.75
C GLU A 185 13.06 -39.85 -18.66
N GLU A 186 13.36 -41.05 -18.20
CA GLU A 186 12.47 -42.21 -18.24
C GLU A 186 11.13 -41.95 -17.52
N VAL A 187 10.01 -42.29 -18.17
CA VAL A 187 8.68 -42.27 -17.52
C VAL A 187 8.60 -43.42 -16.51
N LYS A 188 9.21 -43.21 -15.34
CA LYS A 188 9.12 -44.14 -14.20
C LYS A 188 7.68 -44.14 -13.70
N THR A 189 6.98 -45.23 -13.97
CA THR A 189 5.54 -45.44 -13.78
C THR A 189 5.11 -45.63 -12.32
N THR A 190 5.75 -44.90 -11.40
CA THR A 190 5.32 -44.69 -10.02
C THR A 190 5.00 -43.21 -9.82
N LYS A 191 3.92 -42.73 -10.45
CA LYS A 191 3.34 -41.41 -10.12
C LYS A 191 3.13 -41.36 -8.61
N ALA A 192 3.84 -40.45 -7.93
CA ALA A 192 3.78 -40.35 -6.48
C ALA A 192 2.31 -40.19 -6.02
N PRO A 193 1.89 -40.82 -4.92
CA PRO A 193 0.50 -40.79 -4.50
C PRO A 193 0.05 -39.33 -4.30
N LYS A 194 -1.01 -38.93 -5.01
CA LYS A 194 -1.58 -37.58 -4.94
C LYS A 194 -1.87 -37.24 -3.49
N ARG A 195 -1.28 -36.15 -3.00
CA ARG A 195 -1.44 -35.68 -1.63
C ARG A 195 -2.51 -34.58 -1.58
N PRO A 196 -3.36 -34.53 -0.54
CA PRO A 196 -4.35 -33.47 -0.40
C PRO A 196 -3.67 -32.10 -0.33
N SER A 197 -4.31 -31.08 -0.91
CA SER A 197 -3.91 -29.69 -0.78
C SER A 197 -3.93 -29.24 0.68
N TYR A 198 -3.20 -28.17 0.97
CA TYR A 198 -3.25 -27.52 2.26
C TYR A 198 -2.91 -26.03 2.15
N CYS A 199 -3.42 -25.23 3.06
CA CYS A 199 -3.24 -23.79 3.09
C CYS A 199 -2.30 -23.40 4.23
N ILE A 200 -1.61 -22.27 4.06
CA ILE A 200 -0.91 -21.58 5.16
C ILE A 200 -1.28 -20.10 5.07
N ASN A 201 -1.55 -19.49 6.22
CA ASN A 201 -1.85 -18.07 6.34
C ASN A 201 -0.60 -17.26 6.72
N TYR A 202 -0.42 -16.12 6.05
CA TYR A 202 0.69 -15.19 6.25
C TYR A 202 0.19 -13.75 6.38
N LYS A 203 1.08 -12.83 6.80
CA LYS A 203 0.90 -11.38 6.75
C LYS A 203 2.06 -10.75 5.97
N VAL A 204 1.82 -9.71 5.17
CA VAL A 204 2.92 -8.96 4.52
C VAL A 204 3.86 -8.43 5.60
N TYR A 205 5.16 -8.67 5.45
CA TYR A 205 6.20 -8.09 6.33
C TYR A 205 6.91 -6.94 5.63
N TYR A 206 7.27 -7.09 4.35
CA TYR A 206 7.62 -5.97 3.46
C TYR A 206 7.47 -6.37 1.98
N LYS A 207 7.49 -5.35 1.11
CA LYS A 207 7.48 -5.45 -0.36
C LYS A 207 8.76 -4.78 -0.89
N HIS A 208 9.43 -5.36 -1.89
CA HIS A 208 10.57 -4.72 -2.52
C HIS A 208 10.12 -3.57 -3.45
N PRO A 209 10.86 -2.44 -3.58
CA PRO A 209 10.44 -1.32 -4.45
C PRO A 209 10.20 -1.68 -5.92
N HIS A 210 10.79 -2.76 -6.44
CA HIS A 210 10.49 -3.29 -7.78
C HIS A 210 9.05 -3.77 -7.95
N CYS A 211 8.32 -4.03 -6.87
CA CYS A 211 6.90 -4.37 -6.94
C CYS A 211 6.02 -3.14 -7.23
N LYS A 212 6.55 -1.91 -7.26
CA LYS A 212 5.77 -0.69 -7.45
C LYS A 212 4.90 -0.74 -8.72
N ASN A 213 3.68 -0.21 -8.64
CA ASN A 213 2.66 -0.20 -9.71
C ASN A 213 2.09 -1.59 -10.10
N THR A 214 2.44 -2.68 -9.40
CA THR A 214 1.94 -4.04 -9.69
C THR A 214 0.79 -4.48 -8.77
N TRP A 215 0.26 -5.70 -8.92
CA TRP A 215 -0.67 -6.27 -7.94
C TRP A 215 -0.01 -6.47 -6.57
N ALA A 216 1.29 -6.74 -6.52
CA ALA A 216 2.01 -6.96 -5.26
C ALA A 216 2.16 -5.66 -4.46
N ASP A 217 2.25 -4.51 -5.14
CA ASP A 217 2.21 -3.18 -4.51
C ASP A 217 0.91 -2.98 -3.71
N LYS A 218 -0.20 -3.42 -4.30
CA LYS A 218 -1.56 -3.27 -3.78
C LYS A 218 -1.91 -4.25 -2.65
N LEU A 219 -0.97 -5.11 -2.23
CA LEU A 219 -1.15 -5.93 -1.03
C LEU A 219 -1.19 -5.05 0.22
N ASP A 220 -2.38 -4.95 0.80
CA ASP A 220 -2.62 -4.38 2.12
C ASP A 220 -1.90 -5.21 3.22
N PRO A 221 -1.06 -4.58 4.08
CA PRO A 221 -0.45 -5.26 5.21
C PRO A 221 -1.42 -5.71 6.32
N LEU A 222 -2.64 -5.17 6.39
CA LEU A 222 -3.64 -5.60 7.38
C LEU A 222 -4.39 -6.86 6.94
N LYS A 223 -4.77 -6.93 5.66
CA LYS A 223 -5.46 -8.08 5.06
C LYS A 223 -4.57 -9.33 4.99
N PRO A 224 -4.97 -10.47 5.59
CA PRO A 224 -4.16 -11.69 5.62
C PRO A 224 -3.99 -12.31 4.22
N ILE A 225 -2.89 -13.03 4.04
CA ILE A 225 -2.56 -13.78 2.83
C ILE A 225 -2.90 -15.26 3.07
N CYS A 226 -3.64 -15.90 2.15
CA CYS A 226 -3.81 -17.35 2.10
C CYS A 226 -3.02 -17.90 0.91
N VAL A 227 -2.16 -18.90 1.15
CA VAL A 227 -1.39 -19.57 0.08
C VAL A 227 -1.68 -21.06 0.08
N GLU A 228 -2.24 -21.55 -1.03
CA GLU A 228 -2.59 -22.94 -1.26
C GLU A 228 -1.37 -23.71 -1.79
N CYS A 229 -0.92 -24.72 -1.06
CA CYS A 229 0.08 -25.68 -1.51
C CYS A 229 -0.61 -26.88 -2.14
N GLN A 230 -0.50 -26.98 -3.46
CA GLN A 230 -1.04 -28.06 -4.28
C GLN A 230 -0.02 -29.18 -4.45
N HIS A 231 -0.49 -30.39 -4.77
CA HIS A 231 0.36 -31.59 -4.87
C HIS A 231 1.59 -31.39 -5.76
N ASP A 232 1.41 -30.73 -6.91
CA ASP A 232 2.46 -30.56 -7.92
C ASP A 232 3.51 -29.49 -7.54
N ALA A 233 3.29 -28.75 -6.44
CA ALA A 233 4.26 -27.85 -5.82
C ALA A 233 4.91 -28.45 -4.54
N MET A 234 4.52 -29.68 -4.15
CA MET A 234 5.07 -30.36 -2.98
C MET A 234 6.35 -31.12 -3.31
N ASN A 235 7.34 -31.02 -2.42
CA ASN A 235 8.45 -31.96 -2.40
C ASN A 235 8.00 -33.35 -1.91
N LYS A 236 8.91 -34.35 -1.97
CA LYS A 236 8.65 -35.74 -1.55
C LYS A 236 8.16 -35.93 -0.10
N HIS A 237 8.25 -34.90 0.75
CA HIS A 237 7.75 -34.90 2.12
C HIS A 237 6.35 -34.24 2.28
N GLY A 238 5.73 -33.74 1.20
CA GLY A 238 4.42 -33.07 1.26
C GLY A 238 4.49 -31.63 1.76
N LYS A 239 5.60 -30.94 1.43
CA LYS A 239 5.90 -29.55 1.80
C LYS A 239 6.19 -28.70 0.56
N CYS A 240 5.66 -27.47 0.52
CA CYS A 240 6.00 -26.47 -0.50
C CYS A 240 7.27 -25.68 -0.14
N LYS A 241 8.04 -25.24 -1.14
CA LYS A 241 9.26 -24.46 -0.94
C LYS A 241 8.96 -23.08 -0.32
N GLY A 242 9.75 -22.66 0.67
CA GLY A 242 9.60 -21.37 1.35
C GLY A 242 8.49 -21.28 2.41
N GLN A 243 7.82 -22.40 2.71
CA GLN A 243 6.64 -22.44 3.60
C GLN A 243 6.85 -22.05 5.07
N GLY A 244 8.11 -21.91 5.55
CA GLY A 244 8.49 -21.47 6.90
C GLY A 244 8.01 -22.32 8.10
N LEU A 245 8.45 -21.93 9.30
CA LEU A 245 7.82 -22.32 10.56
C LEU A 245 6.89 -21.20 11.05
N PHE A 246 6.07 -21.48 12.07
CA PHE A 246 5.18 -20.46 12.65
C PHE A 246 6.00 -19.36 13.34
N GLY A 247 5.65 -18.09 13.12
CA GLY A 247 6.38 -16.94 13.65
C GLY A 247 7.66 -16.54 12.89
N ASP A 248 8.13 -17.36 11.94
CA ASP A 248 9.26 -17.00 11.08
C ASP A 248 8.83 -15.97 10.02
N VAL A 249 9.78 -15.09 9.65
CA VAL A 249 9.68 -14.28 8.43
C VAL A 249 10.33 -15.06 7.27
N THR A 250 9.56 -15.53 6.29
CA THR A 250 10.12 -16.11 5.06
C THR A 250 9.97 -15.20 3.85
N LEU A 251 10.84 -15.42 2.86
CA LEU A 251 10.90 -14.64 1.63
C LEU A 251 9.97 -15.21 0.56
N TRP A 252 9.35 -14.35 -0.25
CA TRP A 252 8.49 -14.72 -1.37
C TRP A 252 8.89 -14.00 -2.67
N GLU A 253 8.61 -14.63 -3.80
CA GLU A 253 8.85 -14.13 -5.17
C GLU A 253 7.54 -14.25 -5.98
N ALA A 254 7.12 -13.14 -6.60
CA ALA A 254 5.98 -13.12 -7.51
C ALA A 254 6.41 -13.58 -8.91
N VAL A 255 6.02 -14.78 -9.31
CA VAL A 255 6.57 -15.44 -10.52
C VAL A 255 6.16 -14.72 -11.81
N ASP A 256 5.03 -14.01 -11.81
CA ASP A 256 4.54 -13.20 -12.93
C ASP A 256 5.13 -11.77 -12.98
N LEU A 257 5.97 -11.38 -12.00
CA LEU A 257 6.47 -10.01 -11.85
C LEU A 257 8.00 -9.97 -11.77
N LYS A 258 8.65 -9.48 -12.84
CA LYS A 258 10.13 -9.40 -12.95
C LYS A 258 10.75 -8.70 -11.73
N SER A 259 11.55 -9.45 -10.96
CA SER A 259 12.31 -8.96 -9.80
C SER A 259 11.46 -8.37 -8.67
N CYS A 260 10.16 -8.68 -8.59
CA CYS A 260 9.31 -8.36 -7.45
C CYS A 260 9.32 -9.50 -6.43
N TYR A 261 9.72 -9.16 -5.21
CA TYR A 261 9.84 -10.07 -4.07
C TYR A 261 9.52 -9.32 -2.77
N GLY A 262 9.43 -10.05 -1.67
CA GLY A 262 9.27 -9.47 -0.36
C GLY A 262 9.48 -10.47 0.77
N GLY A 263 9.11 -10.04 1.97
CA GLY A 263 9.01 -10.89 3.15
C GLY A 263 7.56 -11.00 3.60
N TRP A 264 7.21 -12.14 4.18
CA TRP A 264 5.95 -12.33 4.88
C TRP A 264 6.19 -13.00 6.25
N LEU A 265 5.30 -12.75 7.21
CA LEU A 265 5.30 -13.42 8.51
C LEU A 265 4.29 -14.56 8.46
N LYS A 266 4.69 -15.76 8.88
CA LYS A 266 3.76 -16.91 8.97
C LYS A 266 2.93 -16.85 10.25
N ILE A 267 1.63 -16.62 10.09
CA ILE A 267 0.68 -16.34 11.19
C ILE A 267 -0.24 -17.52 11.55
N GLY A 268 -0.11 -18.67 10.88
CA GLY A 268 -0.99 -19.82 11.12
C GLY A 268 -0.36 -21.19 10.91
N PRO A 269 -1.01 -22.25 11.42
CA PRO A 269 -0.63 -23.64 11.16
C PRO A 269 -0.89 -24.04 9.70
N LYS A 270 -0.49 -25.27 9.33
CA LYS A 270 -0.92 -25.91 8.09
C LYS A 270 -2.38 -26.36 8.24
N ILE A 271 -3.26 -25.84 7.40
CA ILE A 271 -4.68 -26.24 7.33
C ILE A 271 -4.81 -27.33 6.24
N PRO A 272 -5.18 -28.58 6.55
CA PRO A 272 -5.34 -29.63 5.54
C PRO A 272 -6.66 -29.50 4.76
N ASN A 273 -6.73 -30.11 3.57
CA ASN A 273 -7.95 -30.27 2.77
C ASN A 273 -8.69 -28.95 2.48
N CYS A 274 -7.96 -27.88 2.21
CA CYS A 274 -8.52 -26.55 2.00
C CYS A 274 -8.04 -25.91 0.70
N THR A 275 -8.64 -24.75 0.44
CA THR A 275 -8.58 -23.98 -0.79
C THR A 275 -8.60 -22.50 -0.43
N CYS A 276 -7.78 -21.67 -1.08
CA CYS A 276 -7.70 -20.23 -0.78
C CYS A 276 -8.67 -19.41 -1.65
N GLU A 277 -9.97 -19.43 -1.34
CA GLU A 277 -11.02 -18.71 -2.11
C GLU A 277 -11.75 -17.61 -1.32
N ASN A 278 -11.40 -17.38 -0.04
CA ASN A 278 -12.06 -16.39 0.81
C ASN A 278 -11.68 -14.93 0.42
N GLU A 279 -12.66 -14.09 0.10
CA GLU A 279 -12.48 -12.67 -0.26
C GLU A 279 -11.85 -11.80 0.84
N GLN A 280 -11.95 -12.21 2.11
CA GLN A 280 -11.29 -11.56 3.24
C GLN A 280 -9.76 -11.74 3.21
N PHE A 281 -9.23 -12.62 2.35
CA PHE A 281 -7.81 -12.90 2.20
C PHE A 281 -7.28 -12.39 0.86
N ASN A 282 -5.97 -12.21 0.78
CA ASN A 282 -5.25 -12.12 -0.49
C ASN A 282 -4.82 -13.54 -0.87
N ASN A 283 -5.39 -14.09 -1.95
CA ASN A 283 -5.33 -15.52 -2.25
C ASN A 283 -4.27 -15.87 -3.32
N PHE A 284 -3.47 -16.91 -3.04
CA PHE A 284 -2.33 -17.34 -3.87
C PHE A 284 -2.21 -18.87 -3.94
N ILE A 285 -1.42 -19.33 -4.91
CA ILE A 285 -0.92 -20.71 -5.00
C ILE A 285 0.62 -20.73 -4.92
N PHE A 286 1.19 -21.79 -4.33
CA PHE A 286 2.63 -22.09 -4.44
C PHE A 286 2.97 -22.67 -5.83
N ILE A 287 4.15 -22.33 -6.34
CA ILE A 287 4.71 -22.82 -7.63
C ILE A 287 5.94 -23.70 -7.42
#